data_AF-A0A1M4Z277-F1
#
_entry.id   AF-A0A1M4Z277-F1
#
_cell.length_a   1.000
_cell.length_b   1.000
_cell.length_c   1.000
_cell.angle_alpha   90.00
_cell.angle_beta   90.00
_cell.angle_gamma   90.00
#
_symmetry.space_group_name_H-M   'P 1'
#
loop_
_entity.id
_entity.type
_entity.pdbx_description
1 polymer ?
#
loop_
_entity_poly.entity_id
_entity_poly.type
_entity_poly.pdbx_seq_one_letter_code
_entity_poly.pdbx_strand_id
1 'polypeptide(L)'
;MEIFQKIGETAKGLSDKAREVTRRSGEFIEATRLKFELSRLEKELENNFLSLGELVYRRFKGEANLDEDIEHLCESTRKIETDMLTIQEQIDRLQPRPLVCPQCKIELPAGGKFCSYCGRQVAAE
;
A
#
# COMPACT_ATOMS: atom_id res chain seq x y z
N MET A 1 38.51 -9.38 33.61
CA MET A 1 37.89 -8.18 32.99
C MET A 1 37.09 -8.50 31.71
N GLU A 2 36.76 -9.77 31.40
CA GLU A 2 36.02 -10.12 30.16
C GLU A 2 34.49 -10.20 30.33
N ILE A 3 33.99 -10.32 31.56
CA ILE A 3 32.56 -10.47 31.87
C ILE A 3 31.82 -9.13 31.67
N PHE A 4 32.48 -8.00 31.98
CA PHE A 4 31.91 -6.66 31.84
C PHE A 4 31.75 -6.21 30.38
N GLN A 5 32.65 -6.64 29.47
CA GLN A 5 32.51 -6.34 28.04
C GLN A 5 31.35 -7.10 27.40
N LYS A 6 31.19 -8.39 27.73
CA LYS A 6 30.04 -9.20 27.27
C LYS A 6 28.69 -8.68 27.75
N ILE A 7 28.60 -8.16 28.97
CA ILE A 7 27.36 -7.58 29.50
C ILE A 7 26.99 -6.26 28.77
N GLY A 8 27.99 -5.42 28.45
CA GLY A 8 27.77 -4.16 27.71
C GLY A 8 27.31 -4.37 26.27
N GLU A 9 27.87 -5.36 25.58
CA GLU A 9 27.46 -5.75 24.21
C GLU A 9 26.06 -6.39 24.20
N THR A 10 25.76 -7.22 25.20
CA THR A 10 24.44 -7.84 25.35
C THR A 10 23.35 -6.82 25.70
N ALA A 11 23.67 -5.81 26.53
CA ALA A 11 22.74 -4.72 26.88
C ALA A 11 22.44 -3.80 25.69
N LYS A 12 23.44 -3.48 24.85
CA LYS A 12 23.23 -2.73 23.59
C LYS A 12 22.38 -3.54 22.61
N GLY A 13 22.72 -4.80 22.38
CA GLY A 13 21.96 -5.68 21.50
C GLY A 13 20.51 -5.92 21.94
N LEU A 14 20.23 -5.91 23.25
CA LEU A 14 18.87 -6.01 23.78
C LEU A 14 18.08 -4.70 23.57
N SER A 15 18.71 -3.54 23.77
CA SER A 15 18.09 -2.23 23.55
C SER A 15 17.74 -2.00 22.08
N ASP A 16 18.63 -2.37 21.17
CA ASP A 16 18.42 -2.21 19.73
C ASP A 16 17.32 -3.15 19.22
N LYS A 17 17.27 -4.41 19.69
CA LYS A 17 16.17 -5.34 19.38
C LYS A 17 14.83 -4.87 19.95
N ALA A 18 14.79 -4.32 21.16
CA ALA A 18 13.57 -3.78 21.74
C ALA A 18 13.04 -2.58 20.95
N ARG A 19 13.94 -1.70 20.47
CA ARG A 19 13.59 -0.58 19.57
C ARG A 19 13.07 -1.06 18.23
N GLU A 20 13.69 -2.08 17.64
CA GLU A 20 13.26 -2.65 16.36
C GLU A 20 11.86 -3.28 16.43
N VAL A 21 11.56 -4.03 17.50
CA VAL A 21 10.24 -4.62 17.75
C VAL A 21 9.16 -3.56 17.92
N THR A 22 9.47 -2.49 18.66
CA THR A 22 8.54 -1.36 18.86
C THR A 22 8.28 -0.64 17.54
N ARG A 23 9.33 -0.38 16.75
CA ARG A 23 9.25 0.29 15.44
C ARG A 23 8.40 -0.49 14.44
N ARG A 24 8.65 -1.80 14.30
CA ARG A 24 7.87 -2.68 13.41
C ARG A 24 6.39 -2.75 13.79
N SER A 25 6.09 -2.73 15.08
CA SER A 25 4.70 -2.70 15.57
C SER A 25 3.98 -1.41 15.14
N GLY A 26 4.67 -0.27 15.20
CA GLY A 26 4.14 1.02 14.73
C GLY A 26 3.86 1.04 13.22
N GLU A 27 4.83 0.63 12.41
CA GLU A 27 4.71 0.57 10.94
C GLU A 27 3.54 -0.35 10.51
N PHE A 28 3.34 -1.46 11.21
CA PHE A 28 2.24 -2.38 10.93
C PHE A 28 0.85 -1.77 11.19
N ILE A 29 0.69 -1.07 12.31
CA ILE A 29 -0.58 -0.40 12.67
C ILE A 29 -0.88 0.70 11.66
N GLU A 30 0.13 1.50 11.31
CA GLU A 30 -0.01 2.57 10.32
C GLU A 30 -0.38 2.03 8.94
N ALA A 31 0.30 0.99 8.45
CA ALA A 31 -0.04 0.34 7.20
C ALA A 31 -1.47 -0.25 7.21
N THR A 32 -1.91 -0.80 8.35
CA THR A 32 -3.28 -1.32 8.50
C THR A 32 -4.32 -0.20 8.42
N ARG A 33 -4.06 0.95 9.06
CA ARG A 33 -4.92 2.14 8.98
C ARG A 33 -5.03 2.65 7.54
N LEU A 34 -3.89 2.80 6.86
CA LEU A 34 -3.85 3.25 5.46
C LEU A 34 -4.60 2.29 4.53
N LYS A 35 -4.49 0.97 4.73
CA LYS A 35 -5.27 -0.03 3.97
C LYS A 35 -6.77 0.12 4.20
N PHE A 36 -7.18 0.44 5.42
CA PHE A 36 -8.60 0.67 5.73
C PHE A 36 -9.12 1.94 5.04
N GLU A 37 -8.29 2.99 5.00
CA GLU A 37 -8.60 4.22 4.28
C GLU A 37 -8.69 4.00 2.77
N LEU A 38 -7.75 3.23 2.19
CA LEU A 38 -7.78 2.82 0.80
C LEU A 38 -9.08 2.07 0.47
N SER A 39 -9.49 1.10 1.31
CA SER A 39 -10.74 0.37 1.11
C SER A 39 -11.99 1.26 1.21
N ARG A 40 -11.94 2.30 2.05
CA ARG A 40 -13.02 3.29 2.12
C ARG A 40 -13.11 4.10 0.82
N LEU A 41 -11.98 4.58 0.31
CA LEU A 41 -11.90 5.33 -0.95
C LEU A 41 -12.31 4.47 -2.15
N GLU A 42 -11.95 3.20 -2.19
CA GLU A 42 -12.39 2.25 -3.23
C GLU A 42 -13.92 2.15 -3.29
N LYS A 43 -14.58 2.08 -2.13
CA LYS A 43 -16.05 2.07 -2.07
C LYS A 43 -16.65 3.42 -2.48
N GLU A 44 -16.00 4.52 -2.11
CA GLU A 44 -16.42 5.87 -2.51
C GLU A 44 -16.33 6.04 -4.04
N LEU A 45 -15.26 5.53 -4.65
CA LEU A 45 -15.05 5.48 -6.09
C LEU A 45 -16.14 4.65 -6.79
N GLU A 46 -16.45 3.46 -6.28
CA GLU A 46 -17.52 2.61 -6.81
C GLU A 46 -18.87 3.33 -6.77
N ASN A 47 -19.21 3.98 -5.65
CA ASN A 47 -20.43 4.75 -5.51
C ASN A 47 -20.49 5.93 -6.48
N ASN A 48 -19.38 6.66 -6.67
CA ASN A 48 -19.31 7.73 -7.65
C ASN A 48 -19.56 7.23 -9.07
N PHE A 49 -19.00 6.09 -9.46
CA PHE A 49 -19.26 5.50 -10.78
C PHE A 49 -20.73 5.09 -10.96
N LEU A 50 -21.36 4.54 -9.92
CA LEU A 50 -22.79 4.22 -9.94
C LEU A 50 -23.64 5.49 -10.15
N SER A 51 -23.36 6.55 -9.39
CA SER A 51 -24.06 7.84 -9.51
C SER A 51 -23.79 8.53 -10.85
N LEU A 52 -22.55 8.48 -11.37
CA LEU A 52 -22.21 8.99 -12.70
C LEU A 52 -23.00 8.25 -13.79
N GLY A 53 -23.08 6.92 -13.70
CA GLY A 53 -23.86 6.10 -14.62
C GLY A 53 -25.33 6.48 -14.63
N GLU A 54 -25.92 6.73 -13.46
CA GLU A 54 -27.29 7.21 -13.33
C GLU A 54 -27.48 8.58 -14.02
N LEU A 55 -26.63 9.56 -13.71
CA LEU A 55 -26.73 10.91 -14.26
C LEU A 55 -26.57 10.92 -15.78
N VAL A 56 -25.62 10.17 -16.31
CA VAL A 56 -25.40 10.02 -17.76
C VAL A 56 -26.61 9.38 -18.43
N TYR A 57 -27.20 8.35 -17.82
CA TYR A 57 -28.40 7.71 -18.38
C TYR A 57 -29.64 8.62 -18.32
N ARG A 58 -29.80 9.40 -17.24
CA ARG A 58 -30.87 10.41 -17.12
C ARG A 58 -30.73 11.51 -18.17
N ARG A 59 -29.50 11.99 -18.40
CA ARG A 59 -29.17 12.91 -19.49
C ARG A 59 -29.53 12.30 -20.85
N PHE A 60 -29.17 11.04 -21.10
CA PHE A 60 -29.53 10.34 -22.33
C PHE A 60 -31.05 10.28 -22.55
N LYS A 61 -31.84 10.16 -21.48
CA LYS A 61 -33.31 10.22 -21.54
C LYS A 61 -33.89 11.62 -21.80
N GLY A 62 -33.05 12.66 -21.90
CA GLY A 62 -33.47 14.02 -22.19
C GLY A 62 -33.69 14.89 -20.95
N GLU A 63 -33.25 14.47 -19.77
CA GLU A 63 -33.23 15.33 -18.60
C GLU A 63 -32.14 16.41 -18.74
N ALA A 64 -32.54 17.67 -18.54
CA ALA A 64 -31.66 18.83 -18.70
C ALA A 64 -31.00 19.24 -17.38
N ASN A 65 -29.96 20.07 -17.46
CA ASN A 65 -29.25 20.65 -16.31
C ASN A 65 -28.53 19.64 -15.41
N LEU A 66 -28.04 18.53 -15.96
CA LEU A 66 -27.25 17.52 -15.23
C LEU A 66 -25.74 17.67 -15.43
N ASP A 67 -25.29 18.56 -16.32
CA ASP A 67 -23.88 18.68 -16.70
C ASP A 67 -23.00 19.13 -15.53
N GLU A 68 -23.47 20.07 -14.71
CA GLU A 68 -22.73 20.55 -13.53
C GLU A 68 -22.57 19.45 -12.48
N ASP A 69 -23.62 18.65 -12.23
CA ASP A 69 -23.56 17.52 -11.31
C ASP A 69 -22.58 16.43 -11.81
N ILE A 70 -22.60 16.16 -13.13
CA ILE A 70 -21.68 15.22 -13.77
C ILE A 70 -20.23 15.72 -13.65
N GLU A 71 -19.98 17.00 -13.94
CA GLU A 71 -18.66 17.61 -13.83
C GLU A 71 -18.13 17.55 -12.39
N HIS A 72 -18.93 17.99 -11.41
CA HIS A 72 -18.56 17.93 -10.00
C HIS A 72 -18.25 16.49 -9.54
N LEU A 73 -19.06 15.52 -9.96
CA LEU A 73 -18.85 14.13 -9.60
C LEU A 73 -17.59 13.55 -10.28
N CYS A 74 -17.28 13.94 -11.52
CA CYS A 74 -16.03 13.60 -12.19
C CYS A 74 -14.81 14.19 -11.47
N GLU A 75 -14.88 15.44 -11.01
CA GLU A 75 -13.79 16.09 -10.26
C GLU A 75 -13.54 15.39 -8.92
N SER A 76 -14.60 15.10 -8.17
CA SER A 76 -14.53 14.34 -6.92
C SER A 76 -13.90 12.95 -7.14
N THR A 77 -14.33 12.26 -8.20
CA THR A 77 -13.81 10.93 -8.59
C THR A 77 -12.31 10.98 -8.88
N ARG A 78 -11.85 11.97 -9.66
CA ARG A 78 -10.43 12.14 -9.98
C ARG A 78 -9.57 12.39 -8.74
N LYS A 79 -10.12 13.12 -7.77
CA LYS A 79 -9.45 13.37 -6.48
C LYS A 79 -9.29 12.06 -5.70
N ILE A 80 -10.35 11.25 -5.61
CA ILE A 80 -10.30 9.94 -4.95
C ILE A 80 -9.23 9.05 -5.60
N GLU A 81 -9.18 8.97 -6.93
CA GLU A 81 -8.14 8.19 -7.64
C GLU A 81 -6.72 8.67 -7.27
N THR A 82 -6.51 9.97 -7.18
CA THR A 82 -5.21 10.56 -6.79
C THR A 82 -4.86 10.24 -5.33
N ASP A 83 -5.83 10.33 -4.43
CA ASP A 83 -5.65 10.01 -3.01
C ASP A 83 -5.34 8.52 -2.83
N MET A 84 -6.02 7.64 -3.57
CA MET A 84 -5.76 6.19 -3.58
C MET A 84 -4.33 5.87 -4.02
N LEU A 85 -3.83 6.50 -5.09
CA LEU A 85 -2.43 6.34 -5.53
C LEU A 85 -1.45 6.76 -4.42
N THR A 86 -1.72 7.90 -3.80
CA THR A 86 -0.87 8.45 -2.73
C THR A 86 -0.85 7.54 -1.50
N ILE A 87 -2.00 6.99 -1.10
CA ILE A 87 -2.10 6.05 0.02
C ILE A 87 -1.41 4.73 -0.31
N GLN A 88 -1.58 4.23 -1.54
CA GLN A 88 -0.93 3.00 -1.98
C GLN A 88 0.60 3.12 -1.94
N GLU A 89 1.16 4.25 -2.38
CA GLU A 89 2.59 4.51 -2.24
C GLU A 89 3.05 4.53 -0.77
N GLN A 90 2.27 5.10 0.14
CA GLN A 90 2.60 5.10 1.57
C GLN A 90 2.60 3.67 2.14
N ILE A 91 1.61 2.85 1.76
CA ILE A 91 1.56 1.43 2.15
C ILE A 91 2.79 0.69 1.63
N ASP A 92 3.16 0.88 0.36
CA ASP A 92 4.32 0.19 -0.24
C ASP A 92 5.65 0.65 0.39
N ARG A 93 5.73 1.88 0.91
CA ARG A 93 6.90 2.36 1.69
C ARG A 93 6.98 1.71 3.07
N LEU A 94 5.86 1.54 3.76
CA LEU A 94 5.79 0.94 5.10
C LEU A 94 5.91 -0.60 5.06
N GLN A 95 5.38 -1.22 4.00
CA GLN A 95 5.37 -2.66 3.78
C GLN A 95 5.72 -2.98 2.32
N PRO A 96 7.01 -2.96 1.95
CA PRO A 96 7.44 -3.29 0.59
C PRO A 96 6.97 -4.68 0.19
N ARG A 97 6.40 -4.79 -1.01
CA ARG A 97 5.95 -6.09 -1.53
C ARG A 97 7.16 -7.02 -1.67
N PRO A 98 7.07 -8.27 -1.17
CA PRO A 98 8.15 -9.22 -1.33
C PRO A 98 8.34 -9.53 -2.82
N LEU A 99 9.61 -9.70 -3.23
CA LEU A 99 9.93 -10.07 -4.61
C LEU A 99 9.42 -11.49 -4.86
N VAL A 100 8.49 -11.69 -5.79
CA VAL A 100 7.99 -13.03 -6.11
C VAL A 100 8.75 -13.59 -7.30
N CYS A 101 9.25 -14.82 -7.18
CA CYS A 101 9.91 -15.47 -8.31
C CYS A 101 8.90 -15.74 -9.46
N PRO A 102 9.19 -15.34 -10.71
CA PRO A 102 8.27 -15.52 -11.82
C PRO A 102 8.05 -17.00 -12.19
N GLN A 103 9.04 -17.87 -11.92
CA GLN A 103 8.98 -19.30 -12.23
C GLN A 103 8.35 -20.12 -11.09
N CYS A 104 8.89 -20.05 -9.87
CA CYS A 104 8.41 -20.89 -8.78
C CYS A 104 7.28 -20.27 -7.94
N LYS A 105 6.97 -18.98 -8.15
CA LYS A 105 5.93 -18.22 -7.42
C LYS A 105 6.15 -18.12 -5.91
N ILE A 106 7.38 -18.37 -5.45
CA ILE A 106 7.77 -18.23 -4.05
C ILE A 106 8.19 -16.79 -3.77
N GLU A 107 7.75 -16.26 -2.64
CA GLU A 107 8.22 -14.98 -2.08
C GLU A 107 9.69 -15.07 -1.69
N LEU A 108 10.48 -14.14 -2.19
CA LEU A 108 11.91 -14.08 -1.98
C LEU A 108 12.24 -12.98 -0.97
N PRO A 109 13.28 -13.21 -0.14
CA PRO A 109 13.83 -12.16 0.70
C PRO A 109 14.36 -11.01 -0.16
N ALA A 110 14.34 -9.80 0.40
CA ALA A 110 14.76 -8.60 -0.31
C ALA A 110 16.22 -8.68 -0.81
N GLY A 111 16.48 -8.11 -1.99
CA GLY A 111 17.84 -7.88 -2.51
C GLY A 111 18.49 -9.06 -3.26
N GLY A 112 17.80 -10.18 -3.48
CA GLY A 112 18.34 -11.30 -4.25
C GLY A 112 18.27 -11.07 -5.77
N LYS A 113 19.39 -11.25 -6.48
CA LYS A 113 19.41 -11.26 -7.97
C LYS A 113 18.83 -12.55 -8.57
N PHE A 114 18.91 -13.65 -7.82
CA PHE A 114 18.45 -14.97 -8.23
C PHE A 114 17.51 -15.56 -7.17
N CYS A 115 16.58 -16.39 -7.63
CA CYS A 115 15.70 -17.17 -6.77
C CYS A 115 16.51 -18.21 -5.99
N SER A 116 16.44 -18.17 -4.67
CA SER A 116 17.08 -19.14 -3.77
C SER A 116 16.56 -20.57 -3.91
N TYR A 117 15.40 -20.77 -4.56
CA TYR A 117 14.75 -22.08 -4.73
C TYR A 117 14.95 -22.69 -6.12
N CYS A 118 14.84 -21.89 -7.19
CA CYS A 118 14.91 -22.40 -8.56
C CYS A 118 16.05 -21.83 -9.41
N GLY A 119 16.85 -20.92 -8.85
CA GLY A 119 18.01 -20.32 -9.54
C GLY A 119 17.66 -19.31 -10.64
N ARG A 120 16.38 -19.10 -10.97
CA ARG A 120 15.99 -18.09 -11.97
C ARG A 120 16.36 -16.69 -11.52
N GLN A 121 16.90 -15.90 -12.42
CA GLN A 121 17.12 -14.47 -12.21
C GLN A 121 15.78 -13.76 -11.98
N VAL A 122 15.70 -12.98 -10.90
CA VAL A 122 14.46 -12.33 -10.42
C VAL A 122 14.54 -10.82 -10.38
N ALA A 123 15.74 -10.26 -10.53
CA ALA A 123 15.96 -8.84 -10.76
C ALA A 123 16.79 -8.67 -12.03
N ALA A 124 16.26 -7.94 -13.01
CA ALA A 124 17.05 -7.34 -14.07
C ALA A 124 17.74 -6.09 -13.51
N GLU A 125 18.96 -5.81 -13.96
CA GLU A 125 19.71 -4.61 -13.58
C GLU A 125 18.93 -3.31 -13.86
#